data_AF-A0A1E8PK86-F1
#
_entry.id   AF-A0A1E8PK86-F1
#
_cell.length_a   1.000
_cell.length_b   1.000
_cell.length_c   1.000
_cell.angle_alpha   90.00
_cell.angle_beta   90.00
_cell.angle_gamma   90.00
#
_symmetry.space_group_name_H-M   'P 1'
#
loop_
_entity.id
_entity.type
_entity.pdbx_description
1 polymer ?
#
loop_
_entity_poly.entity_id
_entity_poly.type
_entity_poly.pdbx_seq_one_letter_code
_entity_poly.pdbx_strand_id
1 'polypeptide(L)'
;MVQNDTGGLVDNCIHHYDYDEALRVFEMNLLPYSDNDINYLRLPSVAAEQQYRQTAAVHSPSFGTTNYAGSIALLHIDGNHAYEAAQADITAWAKHVLAGGWIIIDDYVWPYGDGPQRAGDEFLAQQQTRISSAFVMGTALFLQLR
;
A
#
# COMPACT_ATOMS: atom_id res chain seq x y z
N MET A 1 7.79 -7.12 -12.89
CA MET A 1 7.35 -7.23 -11.49
C MET A 1 7.60 -8.67 -11.05
N VAL A 2 7.89 -8.90 -9.78
CA VAL A 2 8.08 -10.23 -9.16
C VAL A 2 7.13 -10.25 -7.99
N GLN A 3 6.23 -11.20 -7.91
CA GLN A 3 5.24 -11.38 -6.86
C GLN A 3 5.79 -12.21 -5.69
N ASN A 4 7.02 -12.72 -5.79
CA ASN A 4 7.78 -13.39 -4.72
C ASN A 4 7.12 -14.67 -4.22
N ASP A 5 6.55 -15.44 -5.14
CA ASP A 5 5.85 -16.67 -4.82
C ASP A 5 6.85 -17.83 -4.72
N THR A 6 6.83 -18.55 -3.59
CA THR A 6 7.87 -19.56 -3.26
C THR A 6 7.98 -20.67 -4.33
N GLY A 7 6.91 -20.91 -5.09
CA GLY A 7 6.84 -21.91 -6.16
C GLY A 7 7.07 -21.36 -7.58
N GLY A 8 7.22 -20.05 -7.78
CA GLY A 8 7.37 -19.40 -9.08
C GLY A 8 6.17 -19.51 -10.02
N LEU A 9 5.04 -20.06 -9.59
CA LEU A 9 3.83 -20.24 -10.39
C LEU A 9 3.25 -18.90 -10.80
N VAL A 10 3.16 -17.95 -9.86
CA VAL A 10 2.64 -16.62 -10.12
C VAL A 10 3.66 -15.83 -10.93
N ASP A 11 4.94 -15.86 -10.52
CA ASP A 11 6.03 -15.14 -11.17
C ASP A 11 6.17 -15.45 -12.67
N ASN A 12 5.98 -16.71 -13.05
CA ASN A 12 6.07 -17.14 -14.45
C ASN A 12 4.92 -16.59 -15.33
N CYS A 13 3.79 -16.21 -14.76
CA CYS A 13 2.64 -15.70 -15.50
C CYS A 13 2.68 -14.17 -15.70
N ILE A 14 3.35 -13.43 -14.81
CA ILE A 14 3.31 -11.95 -14.78
C ILE A 14 4.02 -11.30 -15.98
N HIS A 15 4.90 -12.04 -16.67
CA HIS A 15 5.63 -11.55 -17.84
C HIS A 15 4.73 -11.12 -19.02
N HIS A 16 3.44 -11.44 -18.97
CA HIS A 16 2.47 -11.12 -20.01
C HIS A 16 1.70 -9.81 -19.76
N TYR A 17 1.92 -9.14 -18.62
CA TYR A 17 1.19 -7.91 -18.28
C TYR A 17 1.88 -6.67 -18.84
N ASP A 18 1.11 -5.89 -19.61
CA ASP A 18 1.46 -4.51 -19.98
C ASP A 18 1.03 -3.56 -18.84
N TYR A 19 2.01 -3.01 -18.13
CA TYR A 19 1.74 -2.10 -17.01
C TYR A 19 1.29 -0.70 -17.46
N ASP A 20 1.58 -0.30 -18.69
CA ASP A 20 1.00 0.92 -19.25
C ASP A 20 -0.48 0.70 -19.62
N GLU A 21 -0.86 -0.52 -20.02
CA GLU A 21 -2.28 -0.90 -20.12
C GLU A 21 -2.96 -0.93 -18.75
N ALA A 22 -2.35 -1.55 -17.75
CA ALA A 22 -2.91 -1.59 -16.39
C ALA A 22 -3.13 -0.17 -15.82
N LEU A 23 -2.17 0.74 -16.01
CA LEU A 23 -2.31 2.13 -15.62
C LEU A 23 -3.47 2.81 -16.37
N ARG A 24 -3.57 2.63 -17.69
CA ARG A 24 -4.67 3.20 -18.48
C ARG A 24 -6.03 2.71 -18.00
N VAL A 25 -6.16 1.42 -17.67
CA VAL A 25 -7.38 0.86 -17.10
C VAL A 25 -7.69 1.47 -15.74
N PHE A 26 -6.70 1.63 -14.85
CA PHE A 26 -6.86 2.32 -13.58
C PHE A 26 -7.37 3.76 -13.77
N GLU A 27 -6.74 4.52 -14.66
CA GLU A 27 -7.11 5.90 -14.96
C GLU A 27 -8.53 5.99 -15.53
N MET A 28 -8.88 5.17 -16.52
CA MET A 28 -10.21 5.14 -17.13
C MET A 28 -11.32 4.81 -16.12
N ASN A 29 -11.07 3.90 -15.17
CA ASN A 29 -12.07 3.52 -14.18
C ASN A 29 -12.29 4.59 -13.10
N LEU A 30 -11.26 5.37 -12.76
CA LEU A 30 -11.35 6.36 -11.68
C LEU A 30 -11.62 7.79 -12.17
N LEU A 31 -11.35 8.10 -13.44
CA LEU A 31 -11.56 9.43 -14.00
C LEU A 31 -12.99 9.99 -13.78
N PRO A 32 -14.07 9.20 -13.89
CA PRO A 32 -15.43 9.69 -13.63
C PRO A 32 -15.70 10.06 -12.16
N TYR A 33 -14.86 9.59 -11.23
CA TYR A 33 -15.03 9.75 -9.78
C TYR A 33 -13.98 10.65 -9.15
N SER A 34 -13.08 11.23 -9.94
CA SER A 34 -11.90 11.87 -9.39
C SER A 34 -12.21 13.15 -8.64
N ASP A 35 -13.05 14.04 -9.20
CA ASP A 35 -13.35 15.40 -8.69
C ASP A 35 -12.14 16.14 -8.07
N ASN A 36 -10.93 15.89 -8.61
CA ASN A 36 -9.63 16.31 -8.07
C ASN A 36 -9.24 15.75 -6.68
N ASP A 37 -9.97 14.80 -6.11
CA ASP A 37 -9.69 14.11 -4.83
C ASP A 37 -8.85 12.83 -5.00
N ILE A 38 -8.64 12.37 -6.23
CA ILE A 38 -7.87 11.15 -6.55
C ILE A 38 -6.62 11.51 -7.35
N ASN A 39 -5.47 10.92 -6.98
CA ASN A 39 -4.24 11.00 -7.77
C ASN A 39 -3.34 9.80 -7.48
N TYR A 40 -2.21 9.71 -8.17
CA TYR A 40 -1.23 8.65 -7.95
C TYR A 40 0.21 9.15 -8.13
N LEU A 41 1.15 8.46 -7.50
CA LEU A 41 2.59 8.58 -7.75
C LEU A 41 3.09 7.28 -8.38
N ARG A 42 3.48 7.32 -9.66
CA ARG A 42 4.04 6.15 -10.35
C ARG A 42 5.53 5.99 -10.02
N LEU A 43 5.82 5.64 -8.77
CA LEU A 43 7.17 5.52 -8.22
C LEU A 43 7.26 4.26 -7.33
N PRO A 44 8.47 3.75 -7.06
CA PRO A 44 8.68 2.83 -5.95
C PRO A 44 8.16 3.44 -4.64
N SER A 45 7.46 2.65 -3.83
CA SER A 45 6.71 3.13 -2.65
C SER A 45 7.55 4.00 -1.70
N VAL A 46 8.78 3.61 -1.37
CA VAL A 46 9.67 4.41 -0.50
C VAL A 46 10.05 5.76 -1.13
N ALA A 47 10.20 5.82 -2.45
CA ALA A 47 10.46 7.09 -3.14
C ALA A 47 9.18 7.95 -3.22
N ALA A 48 8.01 7.31 -3.39
CA ALA A 48 6.72 7.99 -3.33
C ALA A 48 6.47 8.63 -1.96
N GLU A 49 6.84 7.96 -0.86
CA GLU A 49 6.72 8.53 0.49
C GLU A 49 7.56 9.79 0.64
N GLN A 50 8.79 9.79 0.11
CA GLN A 50 9.66 10.95 0.18
C GLN A 50 9.06 12.15 -0.54
N GLN A 51 8.44 11.92 -1.71
CA GLN A 51 7.73 12.97 -2.44
C GLN A 51 6.47 13.43 -1.69
N TYR A 52 5.63 12.50 -1.22
CA TYR A 52 4.43 12.79 -0.43
C TYR A 52 4.74 13.67 0.79
N ARG A 53 5.85 13.39 1.48
CA ARG A 53 6.29 14.18 2.64
C ARG A 53 6.76 15.59 2.27
N GLN A 54 7.30 15.79 1.07
CA GLN A 54 7.85 17.06 0.63
C GLN A 54 6.80 17.99 0.01
N THR A 55 5.75 17.43 -0.59
CA THR A 55 4.75 18.19 -1.34
C THR A 55 3.34 17.93 -0.81
N ALA A 56 2.62 19.00 -0.50
CA ALA A 56 1.20 18.92 -0.14
C ALA A 56 0.29 18.67 -1.35
N ALA A 57 0.85 18.47 -2.55
CA ALA A 57 0.12 18.27 -3.79
C ALA A 57 0.76 17.16 -4.63
N VAL A 58 -0.06 16.38 -5.31
CA VAL A 58 0.35 15.44 -6.36
C VAL A 58 -0.29 15.87 -7.66
N HIS A 59 0.48 15.78 -8.74
CA HIS A 59 -0.01 16.06 -10.08
C HIS A 59 0.19 14.84 -10.97
N SER A 60 -0.83 14.49 -11.74
CA SER A 60 -0.75 13.56 -12.87
C SER A 60 -1.47 14.14 -14.09
N PRO A 61 -1.08 13.75 -15.32
CA PRO A 61 -1.77 14.19 -16.53
C PRO A 61 -3.27 13.86 -16.53
N SER A 62 -3.64 12.73 -15.93
CA SER A 62 -5.00 12.17 -15.97
C SER A 62 -5.93 12.76 -14.92
N PHE A 63 -5.41 13.10 -13.73
CA PHE A 63 -6.23 13.59 -12.62
C PHE A 63 -5.98 15.06 -12.25
N GLY A 64 -5.08 15.74 -12.96
CA GLY A 64 -4.71 17.11 -12.60
C GLY A 64 -3.99 17.13 -11.24
N THR A 65 -4.29 18.13 -10.41
CA THR A 65 -3.61 18.34 -9.13
C THR A 65 -4.54 18.08 -7.95
N THR A 66 -4.12 17.20 -7.06
CA THR A 66 -4.81 16.89 -5.79
C THR A 66 -3.97 17.37 -4.62
N ASN A 67 -4.58 18.12 -3.70
CA ASN A 67 -3.93 18.56 -2.48
C ASN A 67 -4.23 17.57 -1.34
N TYR A 68 -3.20 17.15 -0.61
CA TYR A 68 -3.32 16.22 0.50
C TYR A 68 -3.01 16.92 1.83
N ALA A 69 -3.69 16.48 2.88
CA ALA A 69 -3.51 17.02 4.23
C ALA A 69 -2.16 16.62 4.88
N GLY A 70 -1.39 15.72 4.27
CA GLY A 70 -0.17 15.15 4.86
C GLY A 70 -0.43 14.20 6.04
N SER A 71 -1.69 13.80 6.24
CA SER A 71 -2.11 12.84 7.24
C SER A 71 -3.02 11.79 6.60
N ILE A 72 -2.86 10.53 7.00
CA ILE A 72 -3.51 9.38 6.38
C ILE A 72 -4.55 8.79 7.32
N ALA A 73 -5.81 8.77 6.89
CA ALA A 73 -6.90 8.13 7.64
C ALA A 73 -6.94 6.60 7.43
N LEU A 74 -6.55 6.15 6.23
CA LEU A 74 -6.49 4.75 5.86
C LEU A 74 -5.26 4.52 4.97
N LEU A 75 -4.37 3.63 5.39
CA LEU A 75 -3.20 3.19 4.65
C LEU A 75 -3.39 1.73 4.25
N HIS A 76 -3.31 1.43 2.97
CA HIS A 76 -3.32 0.06 2.45
C HIS A 76 -1.95 -0.28 1.86
N ILE A 77 -1.37 -1.39 2.30
CA ILE A 77 -0.03 -1.85 1.90
C ILE A 77 -0.16 -3.23 1.26
N ASP A 78 0.22 -3.33 0.00
CA ASP A 78 0.34 -4.59 -0.74
C ASP A 78 1.70 -5.28 -0.50
N GLY A 79 2.77 -4.48 -0.42
CA GLY A 79 4.10 -4.98 -0.08
C GLY A 79 4.68 -5.99 -1.08
N ASN A 80 4.07 -6.16 -2.26
CA ASN A 80 4.53 -7.05 -3.32
C ASN A 80 4.80 -8.49 -2.82
N HIS A 81 4.02 -8.90 -1.82
CA HIS A 81 4.09 -10.16 -1.07
C HIS A 81 5.47 -10.55 -0.49
N ALA A 82 6.43 -9.63 -0.46
CA ALA A 82 7.76 -9.86 0.09
C ALA A 82 7.88 -9.21 1.46
N TYR A 83 8.57 -9.89 2.37
CA TYR A 83 8.85 -9.37 3.70
C TYR A 83 9.56 -8.00 3.64
N GLU A 84 10.62 -7.89 2.85
CA GLU A 84 11.43 -6.66 2.77
C GLU A 84 10.64 -5.49 2.20
N ALA A 85 9.76 -5.74 1.23
CA ALA A 85 8.93 -4.71 0.62
C ALA A 85 7.79 -4.27 1.56
N ALA A 86 7.06 -5.20 2.16
CA ALA A 86 6.04 -4.90 3.17
C ALA A 86 6.64 -4.15 4.37
N GLN A 87 7.80 -4.59 4.88
CA GLN A 87 8.49 -3.95 6.00
C GLN A 87 8.98 -2.54 5.65
N ALA A 88 9.51 -2.33 4.44
CA ALA A 88 9.90 -1.01 3.96
C ALA A 88 8.70 -0.07 3.84
N ASP A 89 7.58 -0.56 3.32
CA ASP A 89 6.34 0.22 3.19
C ASP A 89 5.77 0.61 4.55
N ILE A 90 5.67 -0.35 5.49
CA ILE A 90 5.23 -0.09 6.86
C ILE A 90 6.12 0.98 7.50
N THR A 91 7.44 0.83 7.39
CA THR A 91 8.42 1.77 7.97
C THR A 91 8.29 3.17 7.37
N ALA A 92 8.10 3.26 6.05
CA ALA A 92 7.99 4.53 5.36
C ALA A 92 6.68 5.24 5.71
N TRP A 93 5.55 4.53 5.67
CA TRP A 93 4.23 5.14 5.61
C TRP A 93 3.44 5.14 6.92
N ALA A 94 3.62 4.15 7.81
CA ALA A 94 2.79 4.00 9.00
C ALA A 94 2.84 5.22 9.95
N LYS A 95 3.94 5.98 9.93
CA LYS A 95 4.12 7.21 10.71
C LYS A 95 3.20 8.37 10.29
N HIS A 96 2.65 8.33 9.08
CA HIS A 96 1.73 9.34 8.55
C HIS A 96 0.27 9.05 8.91
N VAL A 97 -0.02 7.87 9.45
CA VAL A 97 -1.38 7.48 9.85
C VAL A 97 -1.75 8.17 11.16
N LEU A 98 -2.89 8.86 11.14
CA LEU A 98 -3.40 9.58 12.31
C LEU A 98 -3.95 8.64 13.39
N ALA A 99 -4.05 9.16 14.62
CA ALA A 99 -4.76 8.51 15.72
C ALA A 99 -6.21 8.20 15.32
N GLY A 100 -6.66 6.96 15.56
CA GLY A 100 -7.95 6.45 15.08
C GLY A 100 -7.96 5.97 13.62
N GLY A 101 -6.89 6.23 12.86
CA GLY A 101 -6.72 5.78 11.48
C GLY A 101 -6.37 4.29 11.38
N TRP A 102 -6.45 3.78 10.15
CA TRP A 102 -6.29 2.36 9.85
C TRP A 102 -5.06 2.08 9.00
N ILE A 103 -4.38 0.98 9.30
CA ILE A 103 -3.38 0.34 8.45
C ILE A 103 -3.94 -1.03 8.06
N ILE A 104 -3.92 -1.33 6.77
CA ILE A 104 -4.30 -2.60 6.18
C ILE A 104 -3.06 -3.17 5.50
N ILE A 105 -2.64 -4.36 5.91
CA ILE A 105 -1.56 -5.12 5.28
C ILE A 105 -2.22 -6.24 4.48
N ASP A 106 -2.19 -6.11 3.16
CA ASP A 106 -2.75 -7.10 2.26
C ASP A 106 -1.93 -8.39 2.27
N ASP A 107 -2.54 -9.49 1.83
CA ASP A 107 -1.87 -10.78 1.71
C ASP A 107 -1.17 -11.27 3.00
N TYR A 108 -1.68 -10.83 4.15
CA TYR A 108 -1.28 -11.32 5.46
C TYR A 108 -1.51 -12.84 5.60
N VAL A 109 -2.53 -13.38 4.93
CA VAL A 109 -2.74 -14.82 4.75
C VAL A 109 -2.61 -15.17 3.27
N TRP A 110 -1.36 -15.34 2.81
CA TRP A 110 -1.05 -15.64 1.42
C TRP A 110 -0.60 -17.10 1.25
N PRO A 111 -1.19 -17.87 0.30
CA PRO A 111 -0.86 -19.29 0.16
C PRO A 111 0.54 -19.57 -0.41
N TYR A 112 1.23 -18.56 -0.97
CA TYR A 112 2.50 -18.76 -1.67
C TYR A 112 3.73 -18.17 -0.96
N GLY A 113 3.55 -17.65 0.26
CA GLY A 113 4.61 -17.09 1.09
C GLY A 113 4.06 -16.42 2.35
N ASP A 114 4.95 -15.96 3.22
CA ASP A 114 4.59 -15.38 4.53
C ASP A 114 5.16 -13.97 4.73
N GLY A 115 5.57 -13.30 3.66
CA GLY A 115 6.26 -12.00 3.71
C GLY A 115 5.46 -10.91 4.44
N PRO A 116 4.25 -10.57 3.98
CA PRO A 116 3.38 -9.59 4.66
C PRO A 116 2.98 -10.05 6.06
N GLN A 117 2.79 -11.36 6.27
CA GLN A 117 2.48 -11.92 7.59
C GLN A 117 3.57 -11.56 8.61
N ARG A 118 4.82 -11.88 8.30
CA ARG A 118 5.97 -11.61 9.17
C ARG A 118 6.14 -10.12 9.45
N ALA A 119 6.01 -9.28 8.43
CA ALA A 119 6.11 -7.82 8.59
C ALA A 119 4.98 -7.26 9.48
N GLY A 120 3.75 -7.76 9.30
CA GLY A 120 2.60 -7.43 10.14
C GLY A 120 2.73 -7.87 11.59
N ASP A 121 3.23 -9.09 11.82
CA ASP A 121 3.47 -9.62 13.18
C ASP A 121 4.53 -8.80 13.93
N GLU A 122 5.61 -8.43 13.27
CA GLU A 122 6.62 -7.56 13.86
C GLU A 122 6.07 -6.17 14.20
N PHE A 123 5.29 -5.57 13.30
CA PHE A 123 4.67 -4.27 13.55
C PHE A 123 3.67 -4.33 14.72
N LEU A 124 2.84 -5.37 14.77
CA LEU A 124 1.92 -5.65 15.88
C LEU A 124 2.65 -5.72 17.23
N ALA A 125 3.73 -6.50 17.28
CA ALA A 125 4.53 -6.67 18.49
C ALA A 125 5.19 -5.36 18.94
N GLN A 126 5.73 -4.57 18.00
CA GLN A 126 6.42 -3.32 18.29
C GLN A 126 5.47 -2.17 18.68
N GLN A 127 4.26 -2.15 18.12
CA GLN A 127 3.31 -1.04 18.26
C GLN A 127 2.10 -1.37 19.14
N GLN A 128 2.16 -2.47 19.93
CA GLN A 128 1.03 -2.98 20.70
C GLN A 128 0.31 -1.92 21.56
N THR A 129 1.07 -0.98 22.15
CA THR A 129 0.52 0.09 22.99
C THR A 129 -0.23 1.17 22.21
N ARG A 130 0.04 1.30 20.91
CA ARG A 130 -0.58 2.25 19.98
C ARG A 130 -1.72 1.63 19.18
N ILE A 131 -1.99 0.34 19.34
CA ILE A 131 -3.05 -0.35 18.60
C ILE A 131 -4.32 -0.38 19.46
N SER A 132 -5.42 0.07 18.86
CA SER A 132 -6.77 0.03 19.43
C SER A 132 -7.47 -1.30 19.11
N SER A 133 -7.36 -1.74 17.85
CA SER A 133 -7.96 -2.98 17.35
C SER A 133 -7.04 -3.61 16.31
N ALA A 134 -7.00 -4.94 16.30
CA ALA A 134 -6.31 -5.72 15.28
C ALA A 134 -7.11 -6.98 14.96
N PHE A 135 -7.35 -7.25 13.68
CA PHE A 135 -8.03 -8.47 13.25
C PHE A 135 -7.68 -8.81 11.80
N VAL A 136 -7.85 -10.07 11.44
CA VAL A 136 -7.72 -10.56 10.06
C VAL A 136 -9.11 -10.71 9.46
N MET A 137 -9.31 -10.19 8.25
CA MET A 137 -10.54 -10.38 7.48
C MET A 137 -10.19 -10.62 6.01
N GLY A 138 -10.75 -11.69 5.43
CA GLY A 138 -10.28 -12.18 4.14
C GLY A 138 -8.84 -12.68 4.27
N THR A 139 -7.93 -12.12 3.48
CA THR A 139 -6.49 -12.40 3.53
C THR A 139 -5.68 -11.26 4.15
N ALA A 140 -6.30 -10.14 4.54
CA ALA A 140 -5.60 -8.95 5.01
C ALA A 140 -5.66 -8.79 6.54
N LEU A 141 -4.61 -8.19 7.11
CA LEU A 141 -4.55 -7.75 8.50
C LEU A 141 -4.97 -6.28 8.61
N PHE A 142 -5.96 -6.02 9.46
CA PHE A 142 -6.46 -4.69 9.77
C PHE A 142 -5.97 -4.24 11.14
N LEU A 143 -5.47 -3.02 11.22
CA LEU A 143 -4.89 -2.42 12.43
C LEU A 143 -5.43 -1.01 12.60
N GLN A 144 -6.10 -0.73 13.72
CA GLN A 144 -6.50 0.64 14.06
C GLN A 144 -5.54 1.23 15.08
N LEU A 145 -5.04 2.44 14.82
CA LEU A 145 -4.21 3.18 15.77
C LEU A 145 -5.08 3.89 16.83
N ARG A 146 -4.54 4.03 18.04
CA ARG A 146 -5.13 4.84 19.13
C ARG A 146 -4.94 6.33 18.88
#